data_AF-B7QH98-F1
#
_entry.id   AF-B7QH98-F1
#
_cell.length_a   1.000
_cell.length_b   1.000
_cell.length_c   1.000
_cell.angle_alpha   90.00
_cell.angle_beta   90.00
_cell.angle_gamma   90.00
#
_symmetry.space_group_name_H-M   'P 1'
#
loop_
_entity.id
_entity.type
_entity.pdbx_description
1 polymer ?
#
loop_
_entity_poly.entity_id
_entity_poly.type
_entity_poly.pdbx_seq_one_letter_code
_entity_poly.pdbx_strand_id
1 'polypeptide(L)'
;PFHFQRASMLGMWLIPLCVSVHSHWWRFVFIWSIFTLFTCIVVSWALQKPIAGTTPRWVYKWFYVVHMQSYALGVAGYLVVMLTLLGVNLMFRAKPQTWMDIGLLLLFYGLYYGLLGRDISEIITDRMACTIGYYTPTGVPVRHLEPNVCAVCGNKILVMDNAEAIVEETYKLPCGHLFHEFCIRGWCIVGKKQTCPYCKEKVDLKRIFCNPWEKPHILYGNFLDFIRYLVVWQPMIIMCVQFVNHMLGLE
;
A
#
# COMPACT_ATOMS: atom_id res chain seq x y z
N PRO A 1 -7.48 10.67 -15.35
CA PRO A 1 -6.86 10.28 -14.05
C PRO A 1 -6.71 8.76 -13.83
N PHE A 2 -7.79 7.97 -13.92
CA PHE A 2 -7.78 6.53 -13.57
C PHE A 2 -6.89 5.66 -14.49
N HIS A 3 -6.86 5.95 -15.79
CA HIS A 3 -6.01 5.25 -16.76
C HIS A 3 -4.52 5.53 -16.52
N PHE A 4 -4.17 6.76 -16.16
CA PHE A 4 -2.79 7.18 -15.87
C PHE A 4 -2.23 6.49 -14.62
N GLN A 5 -3.04 6.37 -13.57
CA GLN A 5 -2.63 5.74 -12.33
C GLN A 5 -2.44 4.22 -12.49
N ARG A 6 -3.29 3.55 -13.28
CA ARG A 6 -3.12 2.13 -13.63
C ARG A 6 -1.89 1.90 -14.50
N ALA A 7 -1.66 2.75 -15.50
CA ALA A 7 -0.46 2.67 -16.34
C ALA A 7 0.82 2.89 -15.52
N SER A 8 0.81 3.86 -14.60
CA SER A 8 1.94 4.13 -13.70
C SER A 8 2.18 2.98 -12.73
N MET A 9 1.13 2.31 -12.23
CA MET A 9 1.25 1.13 -11.38
C MET A 9 1.88 -0.05 -12.14
N LEU A 10 1.42 -0.34 -13.35
CA LEU A 10 2.02 -1.37 -14.20
C LEU A 10 3.48 -1.04 -14.52
N GLY A 11 3.79 0.24 -14.79
CA GLY A 11 5.15 0.72 -14.98
C GLY A 11 6.04 0.46 -13.76
N MET A 12 5.59 0.81 -12.55
CA MET A 12 6.34 0.52 -11.31
C MET A 12 6.54 -0.97 -11.07
N TRP A 13 5.60 -1.80 -11.51
CA TRP A 13 5.69 -3.24 -11.34
C TRP A 13 6.71 -3.84 -12.33
N LEU A 14 6.62 -3.48 -13.62
CA LEU A 14 7.35 -4.14 -14.70
C LEU A 14 8.73 -3.52 -14.99
N ILE A 15 8.88 -2.19 -14.95
CA ILE A 15 10.13 -1.52 -15.36
C ILE A 15 11.32 -1.96 -14.49
N PRO A 16 11.24 -1.95 -13.14
CA PRO A 16 12.36 -2.38 -12.30
C PRO A 16 12.70 -3.86 -12.47
N LEU A 17 11.71 -4.71 -12.77
CA LEU A 17 11.94 -6.12 -13.07
C LEU A 17 12.73 -6.27 -14.38
N CYS A 18 12.28 -5.63 -15.46
CA CYS A 18 12.94 -5.71 -16.76
C CYS A 18 14.40 -5.25 -16.67
N VAL A 19 14.65 -4.12 -16.01
CA VAL A 19 16.01 -3.61 -15.77
C VAL A 19 16.82 -4.61 -14.94
N SER A 20 16.24 -5.16 -13.86
CA SER A 20 16.96 -6.11 -12.99
C SER A 20 17.31 -7.42 -13.70
N VAL A 21 16.46 -7.91 -14.60
CA VAL A 21 16.74 -9.10 -15.41
C VAL A 21 17.86 -8.81 -16.41
N HIS A 22 17.80 -7.66 -17.10
CA HIS A 22 18.84 -7.25 -18.06
C HIS A 22 20.19 -7.02 -17.37
N SER A 23 20.21 -6.48 -16.16
CA SER A 23 21.42 -6.22 -15.36
C SER A 23 21.87 -7.41 -14.49
N HIS A 24 21.22 -8.57 -14.61
CA HIS A 24 21.52 -9.79 -13.82
C HIS A 24 21.44 -9.61 -12.28
N TRP A 25 20.57 -8.74 -11.79
CA TRP A 25 20.35 -8.49 -10.36
C TRP A 25 19.38 -9.49 -9.73
N TRP A 26 19.80 -10.76 -9.67
CA TRP A 26 18.97 -11.89 -9.23
C TRP A 26 18.37 -11.76 -7.83
N ARG A 27 19.06 -11.07 -6.91
CA ARG A 27 18.56 -10.84 -5.54
C ARG A 27 17.23 -10.09 -5.55
N PHE A 28 17.14 -9.03 -6.36
CA PHE A 28 15.92 -8.24 -6.49
C PHE A 28 14.82 -9.06 -7.14
N VAL A 29 15.12 -9.77 -8.23
CA VAL A 29 14.17 -10.61 -8.96
C VAL A 29 13.54 -11.65 -8.02
N PHE A 30 14.34 -12.34 -7.21
CA PHE A 30 13.85 -13.34 -6.26
C PHE A 30 12.88 -12.75 -5.23
N ILE A 31 13.27 -11.65 -4.57
CA ILE A 31 12.42 -10.98 -3.56
C ILE A 31 11.13 -10.46 -4.22
N TRP A 32 11.24 -9.87 -5.40
CA TRP A 32 10.11 -9.36 -6.18
C TRP A 32 9.15 -10.48 -6.56
N SER A 33 9.66 -11.65 -6.96
CA SER A 33 8.83 -12.81 -7.33
C SER A 33 8.04 -13.32 -6.14
N ILE A 34 8.68 -13.42 -4.97
CA ILE A 34 8.01 -13.81 -3.73
C ILE A 34 6.91 -12.81 -3.36
N PHE A 35 7.25 -11.51 -3.34
CA PHE A 35 6.28 -10.45 -3.04
C PHE A 35 5.09 -10.47 -3.99
N THR A 36 5.36 -10.62 -5.29
CA THR A 36 4.35 -10.69 -6.35
C THR A 36 3.46 -11.90 -6.18
N LEU A 37 4.03 -13.08 -5.92
CA LEU A 37 3.27 -14.32 -5.72
C LEU A 37 2.29 -14.19 -4.56
N PHE A 38 2.75 -13.78 -3.38
CA PHE A 38 1.89 -13.61 -2.20
C PHE A 38 0.83 -12.54 -2.43
N THR A 39 1.19 -11.42 -3.03
CA THR A 39 0.24 -10.35 -3.33
C THR A 39 -0.83 -10.83 -4.31
N CYS A 40 -0.47 -11.55 -5.38
CA CYS A 40 -1.42 -12.13 -6.32
C CYS A 40 -2.39 -13.11 -5.66
N ILE A 41 -1.92 -13.96 -4.74
CA ILE A 41 -2.78 -14.87 -3.97
C ILE A 41 -3.80 -14.08 -3.15
N VAL A 42 -3.35 -13.08 -2.39
CA VAL A 42 -4.23 -12.24 -1.56
C VAL A 42 -5.23 -11.44 -2.41
N VAL A 43 -4.79 -10.89 -3.55
CA VAL A 43 -5.66 -10.20 -4.51
C VAL A 43 -6.71 -11.15 -5.07
N SER A 44 -6.31 -12.40 -5.40
CA SER A 44 -7.23 -13.38 -5.98
C SER A 44 -8.40 -13.67 -5.05
N TRP A 45 -8.16 -13.80 -3.75
CA TRP A 45 -9.22 -13.95 -2.74
C TRP A 45 -10.13 -12.73 -2.67
N ALA A 46 -9.57 -11.52 -2.77
CA ALA A 46 -10.35 -10.27 -2.73
C ALA A 46 -11.23 -10.06 -3.99
N LEU A 47 -10.89 -10.70 -5.11
CA LEU A 47 -11.62 -10.59 -6.38
C LEU A 47 -12.66 -11.70 -6.59
N GLN A 48 -12.70 -12.73 -5.74
CA GLN A 48 -13.70 -13.79 -5.81
C GLN A 48 -15.12 -13.24 -5.59
N LYS A 49 -16.08 -13.81 -6.33
CA LYS A 49 -17.51 -13.50 -6.23
C LYS A 49 -18.26 -14.81 -5.96
N PRO A 50 -18.97 -14.97 -4.82
CA PRO A 50 -19.06 -14.04 -3.69
C PRO A 50 -17.77 -14.00 -2.84
N ILE A 51 -17.49 -12.88 -2.20
CA ILE A 51 -16.38 -12.74 -1.26
C ILE A 51 -16.77 -13.28 0.12
N ALA A 52 -15.89 -14.05 0.77
CA ALA A 52 -16.08 -14.47 2.15
C ALA A 52 -15.88 -13.28 3.11
N GLY A 53 -16.69 -13.19 4.17
CA GLY A 53 -16.62 -12.07 5.12
C GLY A 53 -15.32 -11.98 5.95
N THR A 54 -14.52 -13.05 5.96
CA THR A 54 -13.19 -13.06 6.60
C THR A 54 -12.08 -12.54 5.68
N THR A 55 -12.28 -12.53 4.36
CA THR A 55 -11.27 -12.14 3.35
C THR A 55 -10.72 -10.73 3.55
N PRO A 56 -11.54 -9.68 3.80
CA PRO A 56 -11.03 -8.33 4.06
C PRO A 56 -9.97 -8.27 5.16
N ARG A 57 -10.08 -9.16 6.15
CA ARG A 57 -9.15 -9.18 7.27
C ARG A 57 -7.77 -9.67 6.86
N TRP A 58 -7.72 -10.77 6.13
CA TRP A 58 -6.49 -11.31 5.59
C TRP A 58 -5.80 -10.33 4.64
N VAL A 59 -6.59 -9.67 3.79
CA VAL A 59 -6.10 -8.64 2.87
C VAL A 59 -5.47 -7.48 3.64
N TYR A 60 -6.19 -6.88 4.59
CA TYR A 60 -5.66 -5.76 5.37
C TYR A 60 -4.44 -6.16 6.20
N LYS A 61 -4.44 -7.37 6.78
CA LYS A 61 -3.29 -7.88 7.55
C LYS A 61 -2.04 -8.03 6.68
N TRP A 62 -2.16 -8.57 5.47
CA TRP A 62 -1.05 -8.70 4.53
C TRP A 62 -0.44 -7.33 4.18
N PHE A 63 -1.26 -6.39 3.74
CA PHE A 63 -0.77 -5.06 3.34
C PHE A 63 -0.26 -4.24 4.53
N TYR A 64 -0.79 -4.46 5.74
CA TYR A 64 -0.24 -3.87 6.96
C TYR A 64 1.16 -4.41 7.26
N VAL A 65 1.40 -5.72 7.12
CA VAL A 65 2.73 -6.32 7.29
C VAL A 65 3.71 -5.77 6.26
N VAL A 66 3.31 -5.68 4.99
CA VAL A 66 4.12 -5.07 3.92
C VAL A 66 4.48 -3.63 4.26
N HIS A 67 3.52 -2.84 4.73
CA HIS A 67 3.75 -1.45 5.16
C HIS A 67 4.75 -1.39 6.33
N MET A 68 4.58 -2.22 7.35
CA MET A 68 5.46 -2.24 8.52
C MET A 68 6.91 -2.60 8.15
N GLN A 69 7.10 -3.63 7.32
CA GLN A 69 8.42 -4.03 6.82
C GLN A 69 9.06 -2.92 5.98
N SER A 70 8.28 -2.31 5.08
CA SER A 70 8.75 -1.21 4.22
C SER A 70 9.17 0.01 5.03
N TYR A 71 8.38 0.35 6.06
CA TYR A 71 8.70 1.42 7.00
C TYR A 71 9.97 1.14 7.79
N ALA A 72 10.11 -0.08 8.34
CA ALA A 72 11.29 -0.50 9.09
C ALA A 72 12.57 -0.43 8.22
N LEU A 73 12.52 -0.93 6.98
CA LEU A 73 13.63 -0.85 6.03
C LEU A 73 13.96 0.60 5.66
N GLY A 74 12.95 1.44 5.44
CA GLY A 74 13.15 2.86 5.13
C GLY A 74 13.82 3.63 6.27
N VAL A 75 13.36 3.42 7.52
CA VAL A 75 13.97 4.03 8.70
C VAL A 75 15.40 3.51 8.91
N ALA A 76 15.61 2.20 8.81
CA ALA A 76 16.94 1.61 8.95
C ALA A 76 17.92 2.14 7.89
N GLY A 77 17.50 2.22 6.62
CA GLY A 77 18.30 2.77 5.54
C GLY A 77 18.63 4.26 5.76
N TYR A 78 17.65 5.05 6.19
CA TYR A 78 17.88 6.47 6.54
C TYR A 78 18.90 6.62 7.66
N LEU A 79 18.79 5.83 8.73
CA LEU A 79 19.74 5.84 9.84
C LEU A 79 21.16 5.48 9.37
N VAL A 80 21.31 4.44 8.53
CA VAL A 80 22.62 4.06 7.98
C VAL A 80 23.23 5.19 7.14
N VAL A 81 22.44 5.84 6.29
CA VAL A 81 22.91 7.00 5.50
C VAL A 81 23.34 8.15 6.42
N MET A 82 22.52 8.50 7.41
CA MET A 82 22.84 9.58 8.36
C MET A 82 24.11 9.27 9.17
N LEU A 83 24.26 8.04 9.68
CA LEU A 83 25.46 7.61 10.40
C LEU A 83 26.71 7.67 9.50
N THR A 84 26.57 7.36 8.22
CA THR A 84 27.67 7.46 7.23
C THR A 84 28.07 8.91 7.00
N LEU A 85 27.11 9.83 6.86
CA LEU A 85 27.38 11.26 6.68
C LEU A 85 28.00 11.91 7.92
N LEU A 86 27.65 11.43 9.12
CA LEU A 86 28.24 11.87 10.39
C LEU A 86 29.64 11.27 10.64
N GLY A 87 30.16 10.43 9.76
CA GLY A 87 31.50 9.84 9.88
C GLY A 87 31.60 8.69 10.90
N VAL A 88 30.48 8.17 11.40
CA VAL A 88 30.47 7.06 12.39
C VAL A 88 31.06 5.78 11.80
N ASN A 89 30.91 5.58 10.49
CA ASN A 89 31.54 4.51 9.73
C ASN A 89 33.09 4.47 9.87
N LEU A 90 33.74 5.64 10.03
CA LEU A 90 35.19 5.74 10.22
C LEU A 90 35.61 5.16 11.58
N MET A 91 34.76 5.26 12.61
CA MET A 91 35.02 4.65 13.93
C MET A 91 35.10 3.12 13.84
N PHE A 92 34.35 2.52 12.93
CA PHE A 92 34.35 1.09 12.65
C PHE A 92 35.37 0.67 11.58
N ARG A 93 36.26 1.59 11.14
CA ARG A 93 37.24 1.38 10.05
C ARG A 93 36.61 0.85 8.76
N ALA A 94 35.34 1.18 8.51
CA ALA A 94 34.63 0.76 7.32
C ALA A 94 34.61 1.87 6.26
N LYS A 95 34.69 1.48 4.98
CA LYS A 95 34.67 2.44 3.88
C LYS A 95 33.29 3.14 3.81
N PRO A 96 33.23 4.48 3.67
CA PRO A 96 31.96 5.21 3.52
C PRO A 96 31.10 4.70 2.37
N GLN A 97 31.73 4.33 1.25
CA GLN A 97 31.03 3.81 0.08
C GLN A 97 30.16 2.59 0.43
N THR A 98 30.71 1.60 1.14
CA THR A 98 29.99 0.36 1.47
C THR A 98 28.77 0.62 2.36
N TRP A 99 28.89 1.52 3.34
CA TRP A 99 27.76 1.87 4.20
C TRP A 99 26.69 2.67 3.44
N MET A 100 27.12 3.59 2.58
CA MET A 100 26.22 4.34 1.72
C MET A 100 25.44 3.41 0.78
N ASP A 101 26.11 2.45 0.14
CA ASP A 101 25.48 1.48 -0.76
C ASP A 101 24.43 0.63 -0.01
N ILE A 102 24.75 0.17 1.21
CA ILE A 102 23.80 -0.57 2.05
C ILE A 102 22.61 0.30 2.45
N GLY A 103 22.86 1.54 2.87
CA GLY A 103 21.82 2.48 3.28
C GLY A 103 20.87 2.83 2.13
N LEU A 104 21.41 3.12 0.95
CA LEU A 104 20.65 3.38 -0.27
C LEU A 104 19.86 2.15 -0.74
N LEU A 105 20.45 0.96 -0.63
CA LEU A 105 19.75 -0.28 -0.96
C LEU A 105 18.54 -0.47 -0.03
N LEU A 106 18.73 -0.36 1.28
CA LEU A 106 17.63 -0.48 2.26
C LEU A 106 16.52 0.56 2.01
N LEU A 107 16.89 1.81 1.73
CA LEU A 107 15.94 2.86 1.35
C LEU A 107 15.18 2.50 0.08
N PHE A 108 15.87 2.01 -0.95
CA PHE A 108 15.24 1.59 -2.20
C PHE A 108 14.23 0.47 -1.99
N TYR A 109 14.59 -0.60 -1.26
CA TYR A 109 13.66 -1.69 -0.94
C TYR A 109 12.45 -1.19 -0.14
N GLY A 110 12.69 -0.39 0.91
CA GLY A 110 11.62 0.16 1.74
C GLY A 110 10.65 1.06 0.96
N LEU A 111 11.18 1.97 0.14
CA LEU A 111 10.36 2.87 -0.67
C LEU A 111 9.63 2.11 -1.80
N TYR A 112 10.31 1.19 -2.49
CA TYR A 112 9.74 0.47 -3.63
C TYR A 112 8.56 -0.41 -3.22
N TYR A 113 8.75 -1.32 -2.25
CA TYR A 113 7.69 -2.20 -1.78
C TYR A 113 6.62 -1.45 -0.98
N GLY A 114 6.99 -0.37 -0.29
CA GLY A 114 6.03 0.50 0.40
C GLY A 114 5.09 1.22 -0.57
N LEU A 115 5.62 1.76 -1.67
CA LEU A 115 4.84 2.38 -2.75
C LEU A 115 3.91 1.37 -3.41
N LEU A 116 4.48 0.23 -3.82
CA LEU A 116 3.75 -0.80 -4.54
C LEU A 116 2.62 -1.38 -3.68
N GLY A 117 2.92 -1.74 -2.42
CA GLY A 117 1.94 -2.24 -1.47
C GLY A 117 0.80 -1.25 -1.21
N ARG A 118 1.12 0.04 -1.04
CA ARG A 118 0.14 1.11 -0.82
C ARG A 118 -0.82 1.27 -1.99
N ASP A 119 -0.29 1.32 -3.22
CA ASP A 119 -1.14 1.58 -4.39
C ASP A 119 -2.06 0.39 -4.67
N ILE A 120 -1.56 -0.84 -4.48
CA ILE A 120 -2.36 -2.05 -4.62
C ILE A 120 -3.44 -2.13 -3.54
N SER A 121 -3.09 -1.82 -2.28
CA SER A 121 -4.03 -1.90 -1.16
C SER A 121 -5.19 -0.93 -1.31
N GLU A 122 -4.94 0.28 -1.84
CA GLU A 122 -5.98 1.25 -2.15
C GLU A 122 -6.98 0.72 -3.19
N ILE A 123 -6.48 0.16 -4.30
CA ILE A 123 -7.34 -0.39 -5.36
C ILE A 123 -8.14 -1.60 -4.87
N ILE A 124 -7.51 -2.53 -4.16
CA ILE A 124 -8.19 -3.72 -3.66
C ILE A 124 -9.26 -3.36 -2.64
N THR A 125 -8.98 -2.39 -1.77
CA THR A 125 -9.95 -1.92 -0.78
C THR A 125 -11.24 -1.42 -1.44
N ASP A 126 -11.12 -0.61 -2.51
CA ASP A 126 -12.28 -0.16 -3.28
C ASP A 126 -13.01 -1.33 -3.95
N ARG A 127 -12.28 -2.23 -4.62
CA ARG A 127 -12.86 -3.37 -5.34
C ARG A 127 -13.60 -4.33 -4.42
N MET A 128 -13.01 -4.60 -3.26
CA MET A 128 -13.56 -5.46 -2.24
C MET A 128 -14.87 -4.89 -1.67
N ALA A 129 -14.86 -3.60 -1.27
CA ALA A 129 -16.05 -2.95 -0.73
C ALA A 129 -17.19 -2.86 -1.77
N CYS A 130 -16.85 -2.62 -3.05
CA CYS A 130 -17.83 -2.68 -4.15
C CYS A 130 -18.42 -4.07 -4.35
N THR A 131 -17.62 -5.13 -4.18
CA THR A 131 -18.05 -6.52 -4.38
C THR A 131 -19.00 -6.98 -3.28
N ILE A 132 -18.84 -6.47 -2.05
CA ILE A 132 -19.77 -6.72 -0.94
C ILE A 132 -21.13 -6.04 -1.18
N GLY A 133 -21.12 -4.88 -1.84
CA GLY A 133 -22.33 -4.22 -2.36
C GLY A 133 -22.90 -3.08 -1.51
N TYR A 134 -22.34 -2.82 -0.33
CA TYR A 134 -22.73 -1.69 0.54
C TYR A 134 -21.96 -0.38 0.21
N TYR A 135 -20.88 -0.46 -0.55
CA TYR A 135 -20.11 0.70 -1.02
C TYR A 135 -20.18 0.80 -2.54
N THR A 136 -20.33 2.02 -3.05
CA THR A 136 -20.14 2.33 -4.47
C THR A 136 -19.28 3.59 -4.60
N PRO A 137 -18.36 3.68 -5.58
CA PRO A 137 -17.56 4.89 -5.78
C PRO A 137 -18.45 6.06 -6.21
N THR A 138 -19.43 5.77 -7.06
CA THR A 138 -20.38 6.71 -7.66
C THR A 138 -21.81 6.21 -7.51
N GLY A 139 -22.73 7.07 -7.07
CA GLY A 139 -24.16 6.75 -6.97
C GLY A 139 -24.58 6.14 -5.63
N VAL A 140 -25.72 5.43 -5.66
CA VAL A 140 -26.39 4.81 -4.50
C VAL A 140 -25.87 3.37 -4.35
N PRO A 141 -25.65 2.87 -3.12
CA PRO A 141 -25.23 1.49 -2.89
C PRO A 141 -26.27 0.48 -3.40
N VAL A 142 -25.80 -0.68 -3.85
CA VAL A 142 -26.65 -1.75 -4.43
C VAL A 142 -27.46 -2.44 -3.34
N ARG A 143 -26.92 -2.50 -2.10
CA ARG A 143 -27.56 -3.10 -0.94
C ARG A 143 -27.83 -2.05 0.13
N HIS A 144 -29.03 -2.12 0.71
CA HIS A 144 -29.35 -1.39 1.93
C HIS A 144 -28.63 -2.01 3.12
N LEU A 145 -27.98 -1.18 3.94
CA LEU A 145 -27.25 -1.66 5.11
C LEU A 145 -28.24 -2.04 6.22
N GLU A 146 -28.25 -3.31 6.60
CA GLU A 146 -29.02 -3.79 7.75
C GLU A 146 -28.38 -3.30 9.07
N PRO A 147 -29.19 -3.06 10.12
CA PRO A 147 -28.67 -2.72 11.44
C PRO A 147 -27.76 -3.85 11.94
N ASN A 148 -26.66 -3.48 12.60
CA ASN A 148 -25.66 -4.41 13.13
C ASN A 148 -24.95 -5.28 12.07
N VAL A 149 -24.79 -4.80 10.84
CA VAL A 149 -23.92 -5.44 9.83
C VAL A 149 -22.78 -4.49 9.47
N CYS A 150 -21.55 -5.01 9.40
CA CYS A 150 -20.39 -4.22 9.03
C CYS A 150 -20.33 -4.06 7.50
N ALA A 151 -20.44 -2.84 6.98
CA ALA A 151 -20.45 -2.60 5.53
C ALA A 151 -19.12 -2.94 4.81
N VAL A 152 -18.02 -3.13 5.57
CA VAL A 152 -16.68 -3.44 5.04
C VAL A 152 -16.43 -4.94 4.89
N CYS A 153 -17.03 -5.78 5.74
CA CYS A 153 -16.85 -7.24 5.67
C CYS A 153 -18.14 -8.02 5.42
N GLY A 154 -19.31 -7.40 5.57
CA GLY A 154 -20.62 -8.03 5.38
C GLY A 154 -21.05 -8.93 6.54
N ASN A 155 -20.26 -9.07 7.61
CA ASN A 155 -20.62 -9.88 8.77
C ASN A 155 -21.44 -9.09 9.80
N LYS A 156 -22.27 -9.81 10.56
CA LYS A 156 -23.02 -9.25 11.70
C LYS A 156 -22.06 -8.82 12.82
N ILE A 157 -22.37 -7.69 13.43
CA ILE A 157 -21.71 -7.06 14.57
C ILE A 157 -22.52 -7.46 15.81
N LEU A 158 -22.18 -8.58 16.46
CA LEU A 158 -22.89 -9.04 17.66
C LEU A 158 -21.97 -9.09 18.88
N VAL A 159 -22.41 -8.40 19.93
CA VAL A 159 -21.89 -8.49 21.29
C VAL A 159 -22.53 -9.72 21.93
N MET A 160 -21.73 -10.79 22.05
CA MET A 160 -21.98 -12.05 22.76
C MET A 160 -23.09 -12.97 22.19
N ASP A 161 -22.81 -14.27 22.23
CA ASP A 161 -23.73 -15.41 22.01
C ASP A 161 -23.86 -16.06 20.61
N ASN A 162 -22.79 -16.09 19.80
CA ASN A 162 -22.70 -17.07 18.70
C ASN A 162 -21.28 -17.64 18.58
N ALA A 163 -21.16 -18.96 18.48
CA ALA A 163 -19.89 -19.67 18.32
C ALA A 163 -19.13 -19.34 17.02
N GLU A 164 -19.80 -18.66 16.06
CA GLU A 164 -19.22 -18.17 14.81
C GLU A 164 -19.00 -16.64 14.78
N ALA A 165 -19.44 -15.92 15.83
CA ALA A 165 -19.32 -14.47 15.90
C ALA A 165 -17.93 -14.08 16.45
N ILE A 166 -17.25 -13.24 15.68
CA ILE A 166 -15.93 -12.75 16.04
C ILE A 166 -16.11 -11.66 17.10
N VAL A 167 -15.79 -11.96 18.35
CA VAL A 167 -15.79 -11.01 19.46
C VAL A 167 -14.71 -9.95 19.21
N GLU A 168 -15.10 -8.82 18.64
CA GLU A 168 -14.22 -7.71 18.31
C GLU A 168 -14.79 -6.39 18.85
N GLU A 169 -13.89 -5.48 19.22
CA GLU A 169 -14.29 -4.12 19.57
C GLU A 169 -15.01 -3.47 18.38
N THR A 170 -16.11 -2.79 18.69
CA THR A 170 -16.93 -2.10 17.71
C THR A 170 -16.65 -0.61 17.78
N TYR A 171 -16.53 0.05 16.63
CA TYR A 171 -16.34 1.48 16.56
C TYR A 171 -17.55 2.16 15.90
N LYS A 172 -18.12 3.15 16.60
CA LYS A 172 -19.22 3.98 16.08
C LYS A 172 -18.67 5.27 15.50
N LEU A 173 -18.91 5.50 14.22
CA LEU A 173 -18.56 6.76 13.55
C LEU A 173 -19.52 7.90 13.98
N PRO A 174 -19.12 9.18 13.84
CA PRO A 174 -20.01 10.34 14.10
C PRO A 174 -21.29 10.32 13.27
N CYS A 175 -21.23 9.77 12.06
CA CYS A 175 -22.38 9.56 11.18
C CYS A 175 -23.37 8.47 11.65
N GLY A 176 -23.12 7.85 12.81
CA GLY A 176 -23.99 6.85 13.43
C GLY A 176 -23.73 5.40 13.02
N HIS A 177 -22.97 5.15 11.95
CA HIS A 177 -22.68 3.80 11.45
C HIS A 177 -21.68 3.05 12.34
N LEU A 178 -21.94 1.76 12.56
CA LEU A 178 -21.16 0.84 13.38
C LEU A 178 -20.31 -0.10 12.50
N PHE A 179 -19.06 -0.32 12.89
CA PHE A 179 -18.13 -1.21 12.20
C PHE A 179 -17.30 -2.02 13.20
N HIS A 180 -16.77 -3.16 12.74
CA HIS A 180 -15.65 -3.79 13.45
C HIS A 180 -14.45 -2.85 13.44
N GLU A 181 -13.80 -2.67 14.59
CA GLU A 181 -12.64 -1.79 14.73
C GLU A 181 -11.53 -2.14 13.72
N PHE A 182 -11.23 -3.43 13.55
CA PHE A 182 -10.24 -3.89 12.59
C PHE A 182 -10.60 -3.48 11.15
N CYS A 183 -11.88 -3.59 10.78
CA CYS A 183 -12.34 -3.29 9.42
C CYS A 183 -12.28 -1.79 9.12
N ILE A 184 -12.71 -0.94 10.06
CA ILE A 184 -12.65 0.51 9.86
C ILE A 184 -11.20 1.04 9.89
N ARG A 185 -10.34 0.46 10.75
CA ARG A 185 -8.90 0.76 10.74
C ARG A 185 -8.25 0.34 9.43
N GLY A 186 -8.56 -0.85 8.91
CA GLY A 186 -8.09 -1.32 7.60
C GLY A 186 -8.53 -0.39 6.46
N TRP A 187 -9.79 0.03 6.45
CA TRP A 187 -10.33 1.00 5.48
C TRP A 187 -9.58 2.34 5.50
N CYS A 188 -9.36 2.91 6.68
CA CYS A 188 -8.71 4.22 6.81
C CYS A 188 -7.18 4.19 6.64
N ILE A 189 -6.50 3.18 7.18
CA ILE A 189 -5.03 3.07 7.16
C ILE A 189 -4.58 2.43 5.83
N VAL A 190 -5.02 1.20 5.56
CA VAL A 190 -4.55 0.39 4.43
C VAL A 190 -5.21 0.84 3.13
N GLY A 191 -6.50 1.14 3.16
CA GLY A 191 -7.22 1.68 2.01
C GLY A 191 -7.02 3.18 1.76
N LYS A 192 -6.40 3.90 2.70
CA LYS A 192 -6.27 5.38 2.70
C LYS A 192 -7.61 6.13 2.51
N LYS A 193 -8.73 5.53 2.91
CA LYS A 193 -10.06 6.12 2.76
C LYS A 193 -10.47 6.87 4.01
N GLN A 194 -10.61 8.19 3.89
CA GLN A 194 -10.96 9.08 5.00
C GLN A 194 -12.47 9.39 5.09
N THR A 195 -13.29 8.50 4.54
CA THR A 195 -14.75 8.65 4.46
C THR A 195 -15.43 7.38 4.94
N CYS A 196 -16.65 7.51 5.45
CA CYS A 196 -17.46 6.37 5.84
C CYS A 196 -17.71 5.45 4.62
N PRO A 197 -17.48 4.13 4.74
CA PRO A 197 -17.75 3.17 3.66
C PRO A 197 -19.18 3.16 3.14
N TYR A 198 -20.15 3.68 3.90
CA TYR A 198 -21.55 3.71 3.49
C TYR A 198 -22.01 5.12 3.08
N CYS A 199 -22.08 6.06 4.03
CA CYS A 199 -22.60 7.40 3.78
C CYS A 199 -21.60 8.40 3.19
N LYS A 200 -20.31 8.01 3.05
CA LYS A 200 -19.22 8.86 2.53
C LYS A 200 -18.93 10.14 3.34
N GLU A 201 -19.52 10.28 4.52
CA GLU A 201 -19.20 11.36 5.45
C GLU A 201 -17.74 11.25 5.90
N LYS A 202 -17.04 12.39 6.05
CA LYS A 202 -15.64 12.40 6.47
C LYS A 202 -15.50 11.84 7.88
N VAL A 203 -14.47 11.02 8.07
CA VAL A 203 -14.20 10.38 9.35
C VAL A 203 -13.19 11.19 10.15
N ASP A 204 -13.49 11.41 11.44
CA ASP A 204 -12.56 12.06 12.37
C ASP A 204 -11.41 11.14 12.78
N LEU A 205 -10.33 11.19 12.01
CA LEU A 205 -9.13 10.37 12.20
C LEU A 205 -8.46 10.56 13.56
N LYS A 206 -8.61 11.74 14.19
CA LYS A 206 -8.05 12.02 15.52
C LYS A 206 -8.66 11.16 16.63
N ARG A 207 -9.90 10.70 16.47
CA ARG A 207 -10.60 9.86 17.46
C ARG A 207 -10.32 8.37 17.25
N ILE A 208 -10.02 7.97 16.01
CA ILE A 208 -9.68 6.58 15.66
C ILE A 208 -8.21 6.28 15.95
N PHE A 209 -7.31 7.24 15.73
CA PHE A 209 -5.87 7.07 15.93
C PHE A 209 -5.43 7.80 17.20
N CYS A 210 -5.31 7.05 18.30
CA CYS A 210 -4.72 7.58 19.53
C CYS A 210 -3.21 7.83 19.39
N ASN A 211 -2.53 7.12 18.48
CA ASN A 211 -1.11 7.27 18.24
C ASN A 211 -0.83 8.35 17.18
N PRO A 212 -0.08 9.44 17.53
CA PRO A 212 0.28 10.49 16.58
C PRO A 212 1.06 10.00 15.36
N TRP A 213 1.80 8.88 15.52
CA TRP A 213 2.65 8.24 14.52
C TRP A 213 1.88 7.43 13.46
N GLU A 214 0.57 7.20 13.65
CA GLU A 214 -0.31 6.55 12.66
C GLU A 214 -0.97 7.55 11.70
N LYS A 215 -0.74 8.86 11.90
CA LYS A 215 -1.34 9.88 11.04
C LYS A 215 -0.73 9.80 9.64
N PRO A 216 -1.55 9.66 8.58
CA PRO A 216 -1.04 9.74 7.23
C PRO A 216 -0.57 11.18 6.96
N HIS A 217 0.73 11.41 7.06
CA HIS A 217 1.33 12.71 6.77
C HIS A 217 1.23 12.98 5.26
N ILE A 218 0.54 14.06 4.91
CA ILE A 218 0.33 14.49 3.51
C ILE A 218 1.67 14.66 2.78
N LEU A 219 2.70 15.17 3.47
CA LEU A 219 4.06 15.34 2.94
C LEU A 219 4.69 14.02 2.50
N TYR A 220 4.47 12.94 3.25
CA TYR A 220 4.97 11.61 2.89
C TYR A 220 4.27 11.09 1.63
N GLY A 221 2.96 11.35 1.49
CA GLY A 221 2.21 11.03 0.28
C GLY A 221 2.79 11.71 -0.97
N ASN A 222 3.04 13.02 -0.90
CA ASN A 222 3.61 13.79 -2.01
C ASN A 222 5.04 13.35 -2.37
N PHE A 223 5.87 13.06 -1.37
CA PHE A 223 7.22 12.54 -1.57
C PHE A 223 7.19 11.18 -2.28
N LEU A 224 6.32 10.28 -1.83
CA LEU A 224 6.09 8.98 -2.44
C LEU A 224 5.63 9.11 -3.90
N ASP A 225 4.73 10.06 -4.19
CA ASP A 225 4.27 10.30 -5.56
C ASP A 225 5.41 10.87 -6.44
N PHE A 226 6.28 11.72 -5.92
CA PHE A 226 7.48 12.19 -6.61
C PHE A 226 8.44 11.03 -6.96
N ILE A 227 8.68 10.11 -6.01
CA ILE A 227 9.49 8.91 -6.27
C ILE A 227 8.87 8.03 -7.35
N ARG A 228 7.54 7.86 -7.34
CA ARG A 228 6.82 7.15 -8.43
C ARG A 228 7.13 7.80 -9.78
N TYR A 229 7.06 9.13 -9.87
CA TYR A 229 7.37 9.84 -11.10
C TYR A 229 8.81 9.57 -11.55
N LEU A 230 9.78 9.65 -10.64
CA LEU A 230 11.18 9.37 -10.98
C LEU A 230 11.39 7.93 -11.48
N VAL A 231 10.88 6.92 -10.76
CA VAL A 231 11.12 5.52 -11.10
C VAL A 231 10.47 5.11 -12.43
N VAL A 232 9.28 5.64 -12.73
CA VAL A 232 8.54 5.28 -13.95
C VAL A 232 8.92 6.15 -15.13
N TRP A 233 9.02 7.47 -14.95
CA TRP A 233 9.20 8.41 -16.07
C TRP A 233 10.65 8.57 -16.48
N GLN A 234 11.63 8.48 -15.57
CA GLN A 234 13.04 8.62 -15.95
C GLN A 234 13.46 7.57 -16.99
N PRO A 235 13.20 6.26 -16.80
CA PRO A 235 13.56 5.26 -17.82
C PRO A 235 12.81 5.46 -19.14
N MET A 236 11.52 5.84 -19.10
CA MET A 236 10.76 6.12 -20.32
C MET A 236 11.32 7.32 -21.09
N ILE A 237 11.71 8.38 -20.39
CA ILE A 237 12.32 9.57 -21.01
C ILE A 237 13.67 9.21 -21.63
N ILE A 238 14.52 8.47 -20.91
CA ILE A 238 15.85 8.05 -21.42
C ILE A 238 15.69 7.17 -22.66
N MET A 239 14.80 6.16 -22.64
CA MET A 239 14.54 5.31 -23.80
C MET A 239 14.00 6.11 -24.99
N CYS A 240 13.12 7.09 -24.74
CA CYS A 240 12.59 7.97 -25.79
C CYS A 240 13.70 8.84 -26.40
N VAL A 241 14.56 9.44 -25.57
CA VAL A 241 15.68 10.27 -26.03
C VAL A 241 16.68 9.42 -26.83
N GLN A 242 17.02 8.22 -26.35
CA GLN A 242 17.87 7.28 -27.09
C GLN A 242 17.25 6.89 -28.43
N PHE A 243 15.95 6.56 -28.45
CA PHE A 243 15.24 6.25 -29.68
C PHE A 243 15.25 7.42 -30.68
N VAL A 244 15.04 8.65 -30.20
CA VAL A 244 15.08 9.87 -31.04
C VAL A 244 16.50 10.12 -31.55
N ASN A 245 17.52 9.99 -30.71
CA ASN A 245 18.92 10.14 -31.13
C ASN A 245 19.31 9.10 -32.17
N HIS A 246 18.88 7.85 -31.98
CA HIS A 246 19.08 6.77 -32.94
C HIS A 246 18.39 7.07 -34.29
N MET A 247 17.13 7.55 -34.25
CA MET A 247 16.39 7.93 -35.47
C MET A 247 16.99 9.13 -36.20
N LEU A 248 17.58 10.07 -35.45
CA LEU A 248 18.27 11.23 -36.02
C LEU A 248 19.72 10.95 -36.42
N GLY A 249 20.23 9.73 -36.18
CA GLY A 249 21.61 9.34 -36.48
C GLY A 249 22.65 10.12 -35.66
N LEU A 250 22.28 10.56 -34.46
CA LEU A 250 23.13 11.31 -33.52
C LEU A 250 23.87 10.39 -32.53
N GLU A 251 23.83 9.07 -32.75
CA GLU A 251 24.62 8.05 -32.04
C GLU A 251 25.88 7.67 -32.82
#